data_AF-A0A923TS89-F1
#
_entry.id   AF-A0A923TS89-F1
#
_cell.length_a   1.000
_cell.length_b   1.000
_cell.length_c   1.000
_cell.angle_alpha   90.00
_cell.angle_beta   90.00
_cell.angle_gamma   90.00
#
_symmetry.space_group_name_H-M   'P 1'
#
loop_
_entity.id
_entity.type
_entity.pdbx_description
1 polymer ?
#
loop_
_entity_poly.entity_id
_entity_poly.type
_entity_poly.pdbx_seq_one_letter_code
_entity_poly.pdbx_strand_id
1 'polypeptide(L)'
;MSAPAITVHSGAAKAPGRGIAAWWQALPLTAVFVLFFLIPLALILMVSFWDFNEYELLPAFTFKNYISVFEGCGSLSESGDLCTTFRTYL
;
A
#
# COMPACT_ATOMS: atom_id res chain seq x y z
N MET A 1 -48.10 -23.27 49.51
CA MET A 1 -48.23 -21.95 48.89
C MET A 1 -46.81 -21.52 48.54
N SER A 2 -46.35 -21.76 47.32
CA SER A 2 -44.96 -21.50 46.91
C SER A 2 -44.98 -20.40 45.86
N ALA A 3 -44.53 -19.21 46.23
CA ALA A 3 -44.39 -18.08 45.30
C ALA A 3 -43.11 -18.26 44.46
N PRO A 4 -43.10 -17.83 43.19
CA PRO A 4 -41.91 -17.90 42.36
C PRO A 4 -40.94 -16.79 42.77
N ALA A 5 -39.66 -17.11 42.91
CA ALA A 5 -38.61 -16.12 43.04
C ALA A 5 -38.37 -15.47 41.68
N ILE A 6 -38.68 -14.18 41.56
CA ILE A 6 -38.34 -13.37 40.39
C ILE A 6 -36.83 -13.09 40.44
N THR A 7 -36.06 -13.74 39.57
CA THR A 7 -34.65 -13.43 39.34
C THR A 7 -34.55 -12.13 38.55
N VAL A 8 -34.40 -11.02 39.27
CA VAL A 8 -34.04 -9.73 38.69
C VAL A 8 -32.63 -9.85 38.12
N HIS A 9 -32.49 -9.92 36.80
CA HIS A 9 -31.20 -9.77 36.14
C HIS A 9 -30.80 -8.29 36.27
N SER A 10 -29.88 -8.02 37.18
CA SER A 10 -29.21 -6.72 37.28
C SER A 10 -28.57 -6.38 35.94
N GLY A 11 -29.11 -5.38 35.24
CA GLY A 11 -28.54 -4.90 33.99
C GLY A 11 -27.07 -4.54 34.19
N ALA A 12 -26.21 -5.00 33.28
CA ALA A 12 -24.78 -4.74 33.30
C ALA A 12 -24.52 -3.24 33.48
N ALA A 13 -24.02 -2.86 34.64
CA ALA A 13 -23.57 -1.50 34.89
C ALA A 13 -22.44 -1.17 33.90
N LYS A 14 -22.65 -0.16 33.05
CA LYS A 14 -21.62 0.34 32.14
C LYS A 14 -20.49 0.88 33.00
N ALA A 15 -19.37 0.16 33.06
CA ALA A 15 -18.22 0.52 33.88
C ALA A 15 -17.80 1.97 33.60
N PRO A 16 -17.70 2.83 34.63
CA PRO A 16 -17.36 4.23 34.44
C PRO A 16 -15.84 4.35 34.32
N GLY A 17 -15.36 4.20 33.10
CA GLY A 17 -13.98 4.44 32.72
C GLY A 17 -14.00 4.85 31.26
N ARG A 18 -14.07 6.16 31.00
CA ARG A 18 -14.11 6.76 29.66
C ARG A 18 -12.91 6.28 28.86
N GLY A 19 -13.13 5.19 28.11
CA GLY A 19 -12.18 4.67 27.15
C GLY A 19 -11.85 5.78 26.17
N ILE A 20 -10.56 6.04 25.99
CA ILE A 20 -10.05 6.81 24.86
C ILE A 20 -10.78 6.29 23.62
N ALA A 21 -11.42 7.18 22.86
CA ALA A 21 -12.16 6.78 21.66
C ALA A 21 -11.25 5.89 20.80
N ALA A 22 -11.73 4.73 20.37
CA ALA A 22 -10.90 3.69 19.72
C ALA A 22 -10.03 4.25 18.57
N TRP A 23 -10.53 5.26 17.85
CA TRP A 23 -9.80 6.00 16.81
C TRP A 23 -8.53 6.68 17.30
N TRP A 24 -8.54 7.24 18.51
CA TRP A 24 -7.35 7.85 19.12
C TRP A 24 -6.31 6.78 19.48
N GLN A 25 -6.73 5.59 19.92
CA GLN A 25 -5.80 4.49 20.19
C GLN A 25 -5.14 3.96 18.91
N ALA A 26 -5.87 3.96 17.79
CA ALA A 26 -5.34 3.53 16.49
C ALA A 26 -4.44 4.58 15.82
N LEU A 27 -4.64 5.87 16.13
CA LEU A 27 -3.95 6.99 15.49
C LEU A 27 -2.42 6.82 15.41
N PRO A 28 -1.68 6.46 16.48
CA PRO A 28 -0.22 6.37 16.42
C PRO A 28 0.25 5.34 15.39
N LEU A 29 -0.40 4.17 15.34
CA LEU A 29 -0.05 3.13 14.37
C LEU A 29 -0.44 3.53 12.95
N THR A 30 -1.61 4.14 12.77
CA THR A 30 -2.04 4.66 11.46
C THR A 30 -1.09 5.75 10.96
N ALA A 31 -0.62 6.65 11.84
CA ALA A 31 0.34 7.69 11.48
C ALA A 31 1.66 7.07 11.00
N VAL A 32 2.20 6.08 11.72
CA VAL A 32 3.41 5.35 11.30
C VAL A 32 3.18 4.66 9.95
N PHE A 33 2.06 3.97 9.78
CA PHE A 33 1.73 3.32 8.50
C PHE A 33 1.64 4.32 7.34
N VAL A 34 0.97 5.46 7.53
CA VAL A 34 0.87 6.50 6.50
C VAL A 34 2.26 7.05 6.16
N LEU A 35 3.05 7.42 7.17
CA LEU A 35 4.35 8.06 6.99
C LEU A 35 5.39 7.14 6.33
N PHE A 36 5.43 5.87 6.71
CA PHE A 36 6.48 4.95 6.28
C PHE A 36 6.07 3.97 5.18
N PHE A 37 4.78 3.83 4.91
CA PHE A 37 4.30 2.97 3.83
C PHE A 37 3.57 3.78 2.75
N LEU A 38 2.48 4.48 3.10
CA LEU A 38 1.65 5.13 2.08
C LEU A 38 2.33 6.32 1.40
N ILE A 39 3.03 7.16 2.15
CA ILE A 39 3.76 8.30 1.58
C ILE A 39 4.88 7.79 0.64
N PRO A 40 5.78 6.89 1.05
CA PRO A 40 6.79 6.33 0.15
C PRO A 40 6.16 5.63 -1.07
N LEU A 41 5.09 4.85 -0.89
CA LEU A 41 4.39 4.20 -1.99
C LEU A 41 3.86 5.23 -3.00
N ALA A 42 3.25 6.31 -2.53
CA ALA A 42 2.76 7.38 -3.40
C ALA A 42 3.89 8.08 -4.16
N LEU A 43 5.06 8.28 -3.53
CA LEU A 43 6.24 8.85 -4.19
C LEU A 43 6.77 7.92 -5.28
N ILE A 44 6.83 6.60 -5.02
CA ILE A 44 7.20 5.61 -6.04
C ILE A 44 6.23 5.67 -7.22
N LEU A 45 4.92 5.67 -6.96
CA LEU A 45 3.92 5.79 -8.01
C LEU A 45 4.08 7.08 -8.81
N MET A 46 4.25 8.23 -8.14
CA MET A 46 4.41 9.53 -8.78
C MET A 46 5.64 9.56 -9.70
N VAL A 47 6.80 9.17 -9.18
CA VAL A 47 8.07 9.20 -9.94
C VAL A 47 8.10 8.13 -11.04
N SER A 48 7.33 7.04 -10.91
CA SER A 48 7.27 6.03 -11.98
C SER A 48 6.75 6.59 -13.32
N PHE A 49 5.96 7.66 -13.27
CA PHE A 49 5.45 8.34 -14.47
C PHE A 49 6.33 9.50 -14.96
N TRP A 50 7.34 9.91 -14.19
CA TRP A 50 8.25 10.99 -14.59
C TRP A 50 9.15 10.57 -15.75
N ASP A 51 9.55 11.53 -16.57
CA ASP A 51 10.57 11.27 -17.57
C ASP A 51 11.95 11.44 -16.93
N PHE A 52 12.97 10.79 -17.46
CA PHE A 52 14.34 10.98 -16.99
C PHE A 52 15.28 11.13 -18.17
N ASN A 53 16.28 11.99 -18.01
CA ASN A 53 17.46 12.00 -18.87
C ASN A 53 18.67 11.47 -18.07
N GLU A 54 19.87 11.58 -18.62
CA GLU A 54 21.09 11.06 -18.00
C GLU A 54 21.48 11.76 -16.69
N TYR A 55 20.84 12.89 -16.35
CA TYR A 55 21.28 13.78 -15.27
C TYR A 55 20.16 14.23 -14.32
N GLU A 56 18.89 14.16 -14.73
CA GLU A 56 17.77 14.66 -13.95
C GLU A 56 16.46 13.90 -14.24
N LEU A 57 15.57 13.93 -13.25
CA LEU A 57 14.19 13.47 -13.42
C LEU A 57 13.29 14.67 -13.69
N LEU A 58 12.61 14.65 -14.83
CA LEU A 58 11.70 15.70 -15.25
C LEU A 58 10.26 15.32 -14.90
N PRO A 59 9.53 16.19 -14.18
CA PRO A 59 8.13 15.93 -13.87
C PRO A 59 7.32 15.88 -15.17
N ALA A 60 6.86 14.69 -15.51
CA ALA A 60 6.03 14.40 -16.66
C ALA A 60 5.05 13.29 -16.29
N PHE A 61 4.01 13.11 -17.11
CA PHE A 61 3.14 11.95 -17.02
C PHE A 61 3.30 11.14 -18.32
N THR A 62 4.14 10.12 -18.27
CA THR A 62 4.47 9.28 -19.43
C THR A 62 4.58 7.81 -19.05
N PHE A 63 4.40 6.94 -20.04
CA PHE A 63 4.57 5.48 -19.89
C PHE A 63 5.91 4.99 -20.46
N LYS A 64 6.80 5.89 -20.90
CA LYS A 64 8.10 5.56 -21.51
C LYS A 64 8.89 4.55 -20.67
N ASN A 65 8.99 4.76 -19.36
CA ASN A 65 9.74 3.90 -18.44
C ASN A 65 9.23 2.46 -18.39
N TYR A 66 7.92 2.25 -18.60
CA TYR A 66 7.32 0.91 -18.62
C TYR A 66 7.57 0.22 -19.95
N ILE A 67 7.50 0.97 -21.06
CA ILE A 67 7.73 0.45 -22.41
C ILE A 67 9.20 0.12 -22.62
N SER A 68 10.11 0.94 -22.09
CA SER A 68 11.56 0.76 -22.26
C SER A 68 12.08 -0.56 -21.68
N VAL A 69 11.40 -1.13 -20.69
CA VAL A 69 11.72 -2.47 -20.13
C VAL A 69 11.60 -3.57 -21.19
N PHE A 70 10.74 -3.40 -22.19
CA PHE A 70 10.50 -4.38 -23.26
C PHE A 70 11.10 -3.97 -24.60
N GLU A 71 11.87 -2.89 -24.62
CA GLU A 71 12.50 -2.41 -25.84
C GLU A 71 13.51 -3.46 -26.36
N GLY A 72 13.44 -3.75 -27.66
CA GLY A 72 14.26 -4.79 -28.29
C GLY A 72 13.79 -6.24 -28.06
N CYS A 73 12.66 -6.48 -27.39
CA CYS A 73 12.14 -7.84 -27.16
C CYS A 73 11.39 -8.46 -28.36
N GLY A 74 11.18 -7.73 -29.45
CA GLY A 74 10.42 -8.19 -30.62
C GLY A 74 11.17 -9.11 -31.58
N SER A 75 12.50 -9.24 -31.44
CA SER A 75 13.36 -10.07 -32.30
C SER A 75 14.53 -10.64 -31.50
N LEU A 76 15.13 -11.72 -32.01
CA LEU A 76 16.41 -12.21 -31.50
C LEU A 76 17.52 -11.23 -31.86
N SER A 77 18.49 -11.05 -30.96
CA SER A 77 19.72 -10.30 -31.21
C SER A 77 20.52 -10.92 -32.37
N GLU A 78 21.51 -10.20 -32.89
CA GLU A 78 22.46 -10.73 -33.89
C GLU A 78 23.19 -12.00 -33.39
N SER A 79 23.35 -12.13 -32.07
CA SER A 79 23.91 -13.30 -31.40
C SER A 79 22.91 -14.44 -31.17
N GLY A 80 21.63 -14.26 -31.50
CA GLY A 80 20.56 -15.22 -31.22
C GLY A 80 20.01 -15.19 -29.79
N ASP A 81 20.36 -14.17 -29.01
CA ASP A 81 19.89 -14.01 -27.62
C ASP A 81 18.55 -13.29 -27.52
N LEU A 82 17.79 -13.60 -26.46
CA LEU A 82 16.58 -12.87 -26.06
C LEU A 82 16.96 -11.52 -25.39
N CYS A 83 16.05 -10.55 -25.42
CA CYS A 83 16.19 -9.33 -24.62
C CYS A 83 16.32 -9.66 -23.13
N THR A 84 16.95 -8.76 -22.36
CA THR A 84 17.23 -8.92 -20.93
C THR A 84 16.00 -9.32 -20.11
N THR A 85 14.85 -8.72 -20.42
CA THR A 85 13.57 -9.01 -19.76
C THR A 85 13.12 -10.44 -20.04
N PHE A 86 12.93 -10.82 -21.30
CA PHE A 86 12.49 -12.18 -21.64
C PHE A 86 13.49 -13.25 -21.22
N ARG A 87 14.80 -12.98 -21.27
CA ARG A 87 15.83 -13.89 -20.77
C ARG A 87 15.66 -14.26 -19.29
N THR A 88 15.05 -13.38 -18.50
CA THR A 88 14.82 -13.61 -17.06
C THR A 88 13.50 -14.32 -16.78
N TYR A 89 12.51 -14.21 -17.68
CA TYR A 89 11.13 -14.62 -17.42
C TYR A 89 10.60 -15.76 -18.31
N LEU A 90 11.34 -16.17 -19.36
CA LEU A 90 11.00 -17.27 -20.27
C LEU A 90 12.11 -18.32 -20.28
#